data_AF-A0A392QK26-F1
#
_entry.id   AF-A0A392QK26-F1
#
_cell.length_a   1.000
_cell.length_b   1.000
_cell.length_c   1.000
_cell.angle_alpha   90.00
_cell.angle_beta   90.00
_cell.angle_gamma   90.00
#
_symmetry.space_group_name_H-M   'P 1'
#
loop_
_entity.id
_entity.type
_entity.pdbx_description
1 polymer ?
#
loop_
_entity_poly.entity_id
_entity_poly.type
_entity_poly.pdbx_seq_one_letter_code
_entity_poly.pdbx_strand_id
1 'polypeptide(L)' 'MDPSNRLHHDDNEPHQNITEYRALVGKLLYLTSTRPDIAFPVQQLSQFLDAPTSAHFKAAQKVLRNLK' A
#
# COMPACT_ATOMS: atom_id res chain seq x y z
N MET A 1 -23.44 7.50 -30.25
CA MET A 1 -21.97 7.49 -30.15
C MET A 1 -21.67 7.66 -28.67
N ASP A 2 -21.43 6.55 -27.97
CA ASP A 2 -21.14 6.54 -26.53
C ASP A 2 -19.61 6.59 -26.36
N PRO A 3 -19.03 7.70 -25.85
CA PRO A 3 -17.63 7.73 -25.54
C PRO A 3 -17.46 7.25 -24.09
N SER A 4 -17.12 5.97 -23.96
CA SER A 4 -16.21 5.47 -22.95
C SER A 4 -16.54 5.89 -21.52
N ASN A 5 -17.30 5.02 -20.85
CA ASN A 5 -17.30 4.80 -19.41
C ASN A 5 -15.90 5.03 -18.80
N ARG A 6 -15.61 6.28 -18.41
CA ARG A 6 -14.42 6.64 -17.65
C ARG A 6 -14.67 6.13 -16.25
N LEU A 7 -14.38 4.85 -16.05
CA LEU A 7 -14.14 4.28 -14.73
C LEU A 7 -12.85 4.91 -14.18
N HIS A 8 -12.89 6.21 -13.88
CA HIS A 8 -12.11 6.78 -12.80
C HIS A 8 -12.72 6.21 -11.52
N HIS A 9 -12.44 4.93 -11.26
CA HIS A 9 -12.57 4.41 -9.92
C HIS A 9 -11.48 5.11 -9.14
N ASP A 10 -11.90 5.97 -8.23
CA ASP A 10 -11.10 6.78 -7.33
C ASP A 10 -9.99 5.93 -6.64
N ASP A 11 -8.84 5.79 -7.30
CA ASP A 11 -7.64 5.16 -6.70
C ASP A 11 -7.09 6.03 -5.54
N ASN A 12 -7.69 7.21 -5.35
CA ASN A 12 -7.41 8.19 -4.32
C ASN A 12 -8.38 8.14 -3.14
N GLU A 13 -9.28 7.13 -3.02
CA GLU A 13 -10.08 7.04 -1.81
C GLU A 13 -9.16 6.92 -0.58
N PRO A 14 -9.16 7.94 0.31
CA PRO A 14 -8.29 7.97 1.46
C PRO A 14 -8.64 6.78 2.35
N HIS A 15 -7.62 6.02 2.72
CA HIS A 15 -7.85 4.88 3.59
C HIS A 15 -8.30 5.41 4.96
N GLN A 16 -9.52 5.06 5.37
CA GLN A 16 -10.16 5.59 6.58
C GLN A 16 -9.32 5.36 7.85
N ASN A 17 -8.46 4.33 7.87
CA ASN A 17 -7.65 3.97 9.03
C ASN A 17 -6.14 4.10 8.76
N ILE A 18 -5.65 5.34 8.82
CA ILE A 18 -4.22 5.67 8.71
C ILE A 18 -3.38 4.87 9.74
N THR A 19 -3.90 4.69 10.95
CA THR A 19 -3.23 3.94 12.03
C THR A 19 -2.96 2.48 11.65
N GLU A 20 -3.90 1.81 10.99
CA GLU A 20 -3.74 0.42 10.56
C GLU A 20 -2.68 0.30 9.46
N TYR A 21 -2.71 1.22 8.49
CA TYR A 21 -1.70 1.29 7.45
C TYR A 21 -0.30 1.51 8.03
N ARG A 22 -0.14 2.49 8.94
CA ARG A 22 1.15 2.78 9.59
C ARG A 22 1.67 1.57 10.39
N ALA A 23 0.80 0.88 11.10
CA ALA A 23 1.18 -0.33 11.83
C ALA A 23 1.61 -1.47 10.88
N LEU A 24 0.94 -1.63 9.75
CA LEU A 24 1.29 -2.62 8.72
C LEU A 24 2.64 -2.30 8.08
N VAL A 25 2.85 -1.06 7.63
CA VAL A 25 4.12 -0.63 7.04
C VAL A 25 5.27 -0.75 8.05
N GLY A 26 5.04 -0.40 9.33
CA GLY A 26 6.04 -0.59 10.38
C GLY A 26 6.49 -2.04 10.55
N LYS A 27 5.54 -2.99 10.53
CA LYS A 27 5.86 -4.43 10.55
C LYS A 27 6.63 -4.86 9.31
N LEU A 28 6.23 -4.37 8.14
CA LEU A 28 6.92 -4.68 6.89
C LEU A 28 8.36 -4.12 6.89
N LEU A 29 8.57 -2.92 7.42
CA LEU A 29 9.89 -2.27 7.55
C LEU A 29 10.81 -3.05 8.48
N TYR A 30 10.27 -3.69 9.52
CA TYR A 30 11.04 -4.63 10.34
C TYR A 30 11.47 -5.86 9.53
N LEU A 31 10.58 -6.38 8.69
CA LEU A 31 10.84 -7.57 7.87
C LEU A 31 11.83 -7.31 6.73
N THR A 32 11.98 -6.07 6.24
CA THR A 32 12.99 -5.76 5.21
C THR A 32 14.41 -6.05 5.67
N SER A 33 14.67 -6.05 6.99
CA SER A 33 15.98 -6.39 7.53
C SER A 33 16.38 -7.85 7.33
N THR A 34 15.42 -8.77 7.24
CA THR A 34 15.67 -10.21 7.05
C THR A 34 15.26 -10.71 5.66
N ARG A 35 14.43 -9.94 4.94
CA ARG A 35 13.91 -10.25 3.60
C ARG A 35 14.09 -9.02 2.68
N PRO A 36 15.27 -8.80 2.07
CA PRO A 36 15.51 -7.64 1.22
C PRO A 36 14.66 -7.62 -0.06
N ASP A 37 14.10 -8.76 -0.48
CA ASP A 37 13.13 -8.87 -1.60
C ASP A 37 11.94 -7.91 -1.50
N ILE A 38 11.53 -7.56 -0.28
CA ILE A 38 10.41 -6.63 -0.05
C ILE A 38 10.87 -5.21 0.29
N ALA A 39 12.17 -4.93 0.33
CA ALA A 39 12.69 -3.61 0.72
C ALA A 39 12.20 -2.49 -0.19
N PHE A 40 12.26 -2.70 -1.51
CA PHE A 40 11.81 -1.71 -2.48
C PHE A 40 10.33 -1.35 -2.35
N PRO A 41 9.37 -2.30 -2.41
CA PRO A 41 7.95 -1.95 -2.29
C PRO A 41 7.60 -1.37 -0.92
N VAL A 42 8.24 -1.82 0.17
CA VAL A 42 8.01 -1.28 1.51
C VAL A 42 8.52 0.14 1.65
N GLN A 43 9.66 0.46 1.05
CA GLN A 43 10.19 1.81 1.05
C GLN A 43 9.26 2.78 0.30
N GLN A 44 8.71 2.37 -0.84
CA GLN A 44 7.69 3.16 -1.55
C GLN A 44 6.46 3.40 -0.67
N LEU A 45 5.94 2.35 -0.01
CA LEU A 45 4.79 2.47 0.90
C LEU A 45 5.07 3.40 2.10
N SER A 46 6.30 3.41 2.61
CA SER A 46 6.68 4.29 3.73
C SER A 46 6.63 5.78 3.41
N GLN A 47 6.61 6.16 2.12
CA GLN A 47 6.46 7.55 1.71
C GLN A 47 5.02 8.07 1.87
N PHE A 48 4.03 7.16 1.91
CA PHE A 48 2.59 7.49 1.95
C PHE A 48 1.97 7.23 3.33
N LEU A 49 2.75 7.36 4.41
CA LEU A 49 2.28 7.14 5.78
C LEU A 49 1.31 8.22 6.28
N ASP A 50 1.40 9.44 5.73
CA ASP A 50 0.58 10.59 6.13
C ASP A 50 -0.80 10.58 5.45
N ALA A 51 -0.83 10.21 4.16
CA ALA A 51 -2.03 10.12 3.34
C ALA A 51 -2.05 8.80 2.54
N PRO A 52 -2.32 7.65 3.20
CA PRO A 52 -2.43 6.38 2.50
C PRO A 52 -3.71 6.32 1.67
N THR A 53 -3.59 5.84 0.44
CA THR A 53 -4.75 5.50 -0.39
C THR A 53 -5.07 4.02 -0.31
N SER A 54 -6.29 3.65 -0.72
CA SER A 54 -6.72 2.25 -0.80
C SER A 54 -5.80 1.38 -1.67
N ALA A 55 -5.19 1.95 -2.72
CA ALA A 55 -4.19 1.26 -3.53
C ALA A 55 -2.91 0.92 -2.75
N HIS A 56 -2.40 1.86 -1.95
CA HIS A 56 -1.23 1.64 -1.09
C HIS A 56 -1.51 0.55 -0.05
N PHE A 57 -2.69 0.56 0.58
CA PHE A 57 -3.07 -0.47 1.55
C PHE A 57 -3.13 -1.86 0.89
N LYS A 58 -3.76 -1.97 -0.28
CA LYS A 58 -3.85 -3.23 -1.04
C LYS A 58 -2.47 -3.74 -1.48
N ALA A 59 -1.57 -2.84 -1.87
CA ALA A 59 -0.18 -3.17 -2.18
C ALA A 59 0.58 -3.71 -0.96
N ALA A 60 0.45 -3.06 0.20
CA ALA A 60 1.04 -3.53 1.46
C ALA A 60 0.52 -4.94 1.85
N GLN A 61 -0.78 -5.19 1.70
CA GLN A 61 -1.35 -6.53 1.92
C GLN A 61 -0.81 -7.57 0.94
N LYS A 62 -0.58 -7.20 -0.32
CA LYS A 62 0.01 -8.08 -1.34
C LYS A 62 1.45 -8.44 -0.98
N VAL A 63 2.26 -7.47 -0.54
CA VAL A 63 3.62 -7.70 -0.04
C VAL A 63 3.58 -8.70 1.12
N LEU A 64 2.71 -8.48 2.11
CA LEU A 64 2.54 -9.38 3.25
C LEU A 64 2.18 -10.81 2.80
N ARG A 65 1.29 -10.96 1.81
CA ARG A 65 0.88 -12.27 1.29
C ARG A 65 2.02 -13.00 0.56
N ASN A 66 2.93 -12.26 -0.07
CA ASN A 66 4.11 -12.82 -0.75
C ASN A 66 5.25 -13.22 0.21
N LEU A 67 5.12 -12.94 1.52
CA LEU A 67 6.09 -13.39 2.52
C LEU A 67 5.88 -14.84 2.99
N LYS A 68 4.76 -15.46 2.56
CA LYS A 68 4.38 -16.83 2.87
C LYS A 68 5.22 -17.86 2.13
#